data_AF-A0A6M0BVV1-F1
#
_entry.id   AF-A0A6M0BVV1-F1
#
_cell.length_a   1.000
_cell.length_b   1.000
_cell.length_c   1.000
_cell.angle_alpha   90.00
_cell.angle_beta   90.00
_cell.angle_gamma   90.00
#
_symmetry.space_group_name_H-M   'P 1'
#
loop_
_entity.id
_entity.type
_entity.pdbx_description
1 polymer ?
#
loop_
_entity_poly.entity_id
_entity_poly.type
_entity_poly.pdbx_seq_one_letter_code
_entity_poly.pdbx_strand_id
1 'polypeptide(L)'
;MGLKLRSIRLKNWKCYQNQEIKFNLNTDKQIWIVFGQNGFGKTSILEAIQWCLYGAKAISDSKLLDHFNRVIVKENPNVEMSVELVFERNGDIYNISRVAKREIQGETARAKVELPVINKNGKNIRDVPEKIEELLPNSCK
;
A
#
# COMPACT_ATOMS: atom_id res chain seq x y z
N MET A 1 -9.59 -5.92 19.87
CA MET A 1 -9.04 -7.03 19.05
C MET A 1 -8.20 -6.42 17.93
N GLY A 2 -6.94 -6.85 17.78
CA GLY A 2 -5.94 -6.20 16.92
C GLY A 2 -6.08 -6.50 15.42
N LEU A 3 -5.39 -5.72 14.59
CA LEU A 3 -5.29 -5.93 13.15
C LEU A 3 -4.23 -7.00 12.86
N LYS A 4 -4.56 -8.00 12.02
CA LYS A 4 -3.64 -9.07 11.60
C LYS A 4 -3.42 -9.02 10.10
N LEU A 5 -2.19 -8.77 9.65
CA LEU A 5 -1.85 -8.76 8.23
C LEU A 5 -1.93 -10.18 7.64
N ARG A 6 -2.53 -10.33 6.46
CA ARG A 6 -2.61 -11.59 5.69
C ARG A 6 -1.71 -11.56 4.47
N SER A 7 -1.73 -10.47 3.72
CA SER A 7 -0.84 -10.28 2.58
C SER A 7 -0.71 -8.82 2.19
N ILE A 8 0.40 -8.51 1.50
CA ILE A 8 0.58 -7.27 0.75
C ILE A 8 1.04 -7.59 -0.67
N ARG A 9 0.48 -6.93 -1.67
CA ARG A 9 0.92 -6.98 -3.06
C ARG A 9 1.34 -5.58 -3.51
N LEU A 10 2.52 -5.51 -4.12
CA LEU A 10 3.19 -4.31 -4.57
C LEU A 10 3.38 -4.38 -6.08
N LYS A 11 2.94 -3.35 -6.80
CA LYS A 11 3.19 -3.20 -8.23
C LYS A 11 3.84 -1.84 -8.48
N ASN A 12 4.98 -1.84 -9.17
CA ASN A 12 5.77 -0.65 -9.51
C ASN A 12 6.06 0.27 -8.30
N TRP A 13 6.32 -0.32 -7.13
CA TRP A 13 6.58 0.37 -5.88
C TRP A 13 8.08 0.30 -5.51
N LYS A 14 8.79 1.43 -5.61
CA LYS A 14 10.23 1.57 -5.34
C LYS A 14 11.04 0.48 -6.07
N CYS A 15 11.66 -0.45 -5.34
CA CYS A 15 12.43 -1.54 -5.95
C CYS A 15 11.54 -2.72 -6.42
N TYR A 16 10.28 -2.78 -6.01
CA TYR A 16 9.37 -3.87 -6.35
C TYR A 16 8.63 -3.57 -7.66
N GLN A 17 8.87 -4.37 -8.71
CA GLN A 17 8.08 -4.29 -9.94
C GLN A 17 6.75 -5.03 -9.78
N ASN A 18 6.79 -6.26 -9.25
CA ASN A 18 5.63 -7.05 -8.88
C ASN A 18 6.02 -8.00 -7.75
N GLN A 19 5.51 -7.78 -6.55
CA GLN A 19 5.86 -8.59 -5.37
C GLN A 19 4.61 -8.87 -4.55
N GLU A 20 4.44 -10.11 -4.11
CA GLU A 20 3.46 -10.50 -3.11
C GLU A 20 4.18 -11.05 -1.88
N ILE A 21 3.75 -10.63 -0.69
CA ILE A 21 4.23 -11.12 0.60
C ILE A 21 3.01 -11.64 1.36
N LYS A 22 3.07 -12.89 1.83
CA LYS A 22 2.02 -13.53 2.60
C LYS A 22 2.48 -13.71 4.05
N PHE A 23 1.61 -13.32 4.97
CA PHE A 23 1.80 -13.50 6.40
C PHE A 23 0.99 -14.73 6.82
N ASN A 24 1.67 -15.79 7.24
CA ASN A 24 1.01 -17.01 7.70
C ASN A 24 0.35 -16.77 9.06
N LEU A 25 -0.98 -16.79 9.12
CA LEU A 25 -1.72 -16.64 10.38
C LEU A 25 -1.92 -17.96 11.15
N ASN A 26 -1.55 -19.10 10.56
CA ASN A 26 -1.66 -20.43 11.17
C ASN A 26 -0.40 -20.79 11.96
N THR A 27 0.04 -19.89 12.83
CA THR A 27 1.26 -20.04 13.63
C THR A 27 1.07 -19.30 14.95
N ASP A 28 1.66 -19.83 16.01
CA ASP A 28 1.69 -19.16 17.32
C ASP A 28 2.66 -17.97 17.33
N LYS A 29 3.45 -17.80 16.26
CA LYS A 29 4.37 -16.68 16.08
C LYS A 29 3.63 -15.40 15.71
N GLN A 30 3.76 -14.37 16.54
CA GLN A 30 3.13 -13.06 16.31
C GLN A 30 4.09 -12.02 15.72
N ILE A 31 5.37 -12.37 15.53
CA ILE A 31 6.42 -11.45 15.08
C ILE A 31 6.93 -11.87 13.71
N TRP A 32 6.96 -10.90 12.78
CA TRP A 32 7.54 -11.04 11.46
C TRP A 32 8.82 -10.22 11.37
N ILE A 33 9.91 -10.86 10.95
CA ILE A 33 11.21 -10.20 10.77
C ILE A 33 11.45 -10.04 9.28
N VAL A 34 11.55 -8.78 8.83
CA VAL A 34 11.99 -8.45 7.47
C VAL A 34 13.49 -8.13 7.52
N PHE A 35 14.31 -9.05 7.03
CA PHE A 35 15.78 -8.94 7.04
C PHE A 35 16.36 -8.79 5.62
N GLY A 36 17.51 -8.13 5.52
CA GLY A 36 18.21 -7.87 4.26
C GLY A 36 19.15 -6.67 4.38
N GLN A 37 19.97 -6.43 3.35
CA GLN A 37 20.89 -5.29 3.32
C GLN A 37 20.18 -3.95 3.12
N ASN A 38 20.88 -2.84 3.38
CA ASN A 38 20.35 -1.50 3.10
C ASN A 38 20.07 -1.34 1.59
N GLY A 39 18.95 -0.70 1.24
CA GLY A 39 18.52 -0.53 -0.15
C GLY A 39 17.67 -1.67 -0.73
N PHE A 40 17.53 -2.82 -0.05
CA PHE A 40 16.76 -3.98 -0.54
C PHE A 40 15.24 -3.90 -0.28
N GLY A 41 14.70 -2.70 0.00
CA GLY A 41 13.25 -2.49 0.08
C GLY A 41 12.58 -2.77 1.42
N LYS A 42 13.33 -3.05 2.50
CA LYS A 42 12.76 -3.29 3.84
C LYS A 42 11.85 -2.15 4.33
N THR A 43 12.36 -0.91 4.34
CA THR A 43 11.58 0.29 4.66
C THR A 43 10.45 0.50 3.66
N SER A 44 10.68 0.14 2.39
CA SER A 44 9.69 0.26 1.32
C SER A 44 8.45 -0.60 1.55
N ILE A 45 8.59 -1.78 2.17
CA ILE A 45 7.44 -2.59 2.58
C ILE A 45 6.63 -1.87 3.67
N LEU A 46 7.30 -1.31 4.68
CA LEU A 46 6.62 -0.57 5.75
C LEU A 46 5.87 0.66 5.21
N GLU A 47 6.52 1.45 4.35
CA GLU A 47 5.91 2.62 3.70
C GLU A 47 4.72 2.22 2.83
N ALA A 48 4.78 1.07 2.14
CA ALA A 48 3.66 0.57 1.35
C ALA A 48 2.45 0.24 2.22
N ILE A 49 2.66 -0.44 3.35
CA ILE A 49 1.61 -0.73 4.33
C ILE A 49 1.01 0.59 4.84
N GLN A 50 1.85 1.54 5.24
CA GLN A 50 1.42 2.84 5.75
C GLN A 50 0.62 3.62 4.70
N TRP A 51 1.09 3.69 3.46
CA TRP A 51 0.37 4.39 2.39
C TRP A 51 -0.95 3.72 2.04
N CYS A 52 -0.98 2.39 1.94
CA CYS A 52 -2.22 1.64 1.68
C CYS A 52 -3.28 1.94 2.74
N LEU A 53 -2.87 1.94 4.02
CA LEU A 53 -3.75 2.21 5.15
C LEU A 53 -4.16 3.69 5.24
N TYR A 54 -3.20 4.61 5.24
CA TYR A 54 -3.43 6.00 5.64
C TYR A 54 -3.41 7.01 4.49
N GLY A 55 -3.06 6.59 3.27
CA GLY A 55 -2.99 7.45 2.09
C GLY A 55 -2.09 8.66 2.31
N ALA A 56 -2.61 9.85 1.99
CA ALA A 56 -1.89 11.12 2.06
C ALA A 56 -1.37 11.49 3.47
N LYS A 57 -1.96 10.93 4.53
CA LYS A 57 -1.49 11.13 5.91
C LYS A 57 -0.15 10.45 6.18
N ALA A 58 0.09 9.30 5.54
CA ALA A 58 1.38 8.62 5.61
C ALA A 58 2.40 9.18 4.60
N ILE A 59 1.97 9.37 3.35
CA ILE A 59 2.84 9.83 2.26
C ILE A 59 2.04 10.82 1.42
N SER A 60 2.45 12.09 1.43
CA SER A 60 1.82 13.13 0.62
C SER A 60 1.95 12.83 -0.87
N ASP A 61 0.98 13.28 -1.66
CA ASP A 61 0.97 13.07 -3.12
C ASP A 61 2.25 13.60 -3.79
N SER A 62 2.83 14.68 -3.29
CA SER A 62 4.11 15.22 -3.76
C SER A 62 5.29 14.26 -3.54
N LYS A 63 5.37 13.61 -2.37
CA LYS A 63 6.41 12.62 -2.03
C LYS A 63 6.14 11.27 -2.69
N LEU A 64 4.90 11.01 -3.08
CA LEU A 64 4.50 9.77 -3.71
C LEU A 64 5.17 9.57 -5.08
N LEU A 65 5.58 10.66 -5.74
CA LEU A 65 6.34 10.59 -6.99
C LEU A 65 7.66 9.79 -6.83
N ASP A 66 8.30 9.87 -5.67
CA ASP A 66 9.54 9.14 -5.36
C ASP A 66 9.33 7.63 -5.13
N HIS A 67 8.06 7.19 -5.07
CA HIS A 67 7.67 5.82 -4.78
C HIS A 67 7.41 4.99 -6.03
N PHE A 68 7.34 5.60 -7.21
CA PHE A 68 7.27 4.86 -8.46
C PHE A 68 8.58 4.13 -8.74
N ASN A 69 8.47 2.92 -9.29
CA ASN A 69 9.64 2.14 -9.65
C ASN A 69 10.47 2.85 -10.73
N ARG A 70 11.71 3.21 -10.38
CA ARG A 70 12.60 4.01 -11.25
C ARG A 70 12.99 3.32 -12.55
N VAL A 71 13.05 1.99 -12.56
CA VAL A 71 13.38 1.23 -13.79
C VAL A 71 12.21 1.37 -14.76
N ILE A 72 11.00 1.10 -14.29
CA ILE A 72 9.80 1.18 -15.13
C ILE A 72 9.52 2.62 -15.59
N VAL A 73 9.73 3.63 -14.73
CA VAL A 73 9.56 5.05 -15.11
C VAL A 73 10.50 5.46 -16.25
N LYS A 74 11.72 4.92 -16.31
CA LYS A 74 12.68 5.21 -17.39
C LYS A 74 12.23 4.64 -18.73
N GLU A 75 11.57 3.48 -18.72
CA GLU A 75 11.06 2.80 -19.92
C GLU A 75 9.72 3.39 -20.37
N ASN A 76 8.83 3.67 -19.41
CA ASN A 76 7.54 4.27 -19.64
C ASN A 76 7.27 5.39 -18.61
N PRO A 77 7.30 6.67 -19.01
CA PRO A 77 7.06 7.78 -18.10
C PRO A 77 5.64 7.81 -17.51
N ASN A 78 4.65 7.24 -18.21
CA ASN A 78 3.26 7.17 -17.77
C ASN A 78 2.97 5.79 -17.19
N VAL A 79 3.38 5.61 -15.94
CA VAL A 79 3.26 4.34 -15.21
C VAL A 79 2.26 4.44 -14.07
N GLU A 80 1.58 3.34 -13.82
CA GLU A 80 0.72 3.13 -12.66
C GLU A 80 1.47 2.30 -11.61
N MET A 81 1.30 2.65 -10.34
CA MET A 81 1.69 1.82 -9.21
C MET A 81 0.48 1.47 -8.34
N SER A 82 0.54 0.34 -7.66
CA SER A 82 -0.51 -0.07 -6.74
C SER A 82 0.02 -0.79 -5.51
N VAL A 83 -0.70 -0.62 -4.40
CA VAL A 83 -0.51 -1.40 -3.17
C VAL A 83 -1.85 -1.97 -2.74
N GLU A 84 -1.90 -3.29 -2.61
CA GLU A 84 -3.06 -4.04 -2.12
C GLU A 84 -2.70 -4.70 -0.79
N LEU A 85 -3.50 -4.48 0.25
CA LEU A 85 -3.29 -4.99 1.60
C LEU A 85 -4.51 -5.78 2.06
N VAL A 86 -4.29 -7.03 2.46
CA VAL A 86 -5.31 -7.89 3.06
C VAL A 86 -5.01 -8.06 4.54
N PHE A 87 -5.99 -7.82 5.39
CA PHE A 87 -5.87 -7.99 6.84
C PHE A 87 -7.18 -8.46 7.48
N GLU A 88 -7.09 -8.98 8.69
CA GLU A 88 -8.22 -9.38 9.52
C GLU A 88 -8.37 -8.42 10.70
N ARG A 89 -9.61 -8.01 10.99
CA ARG A 89 -9.96 -7.23 12.19
C ARG A 89 -11.36 -7.59 12.63
N ASN A 90 -11.53 -7.90 13.93
CA ASN A 90 -12.82 -8.27 14.53
C ASN A 90 -13.55 -9.44 13.82
N GLY A 91 -12.80 -10.42 13.30
CA GLY A 91 -13.34 -11.56 12.57
C GLY A 91 -13.67 -11.31 11.10
N ASP A 92 -13.60 -10.06 10.65
CA ASP A 92 -13.82 -9.68 9.25
C ASP A 92 -12.49 -9.59 8.48
N ILE A 93 -12.53 -10.01 7.21
CA ILE A 93 -11.42 -9.87 6.27
C ILE A 93 -11.63 -8.60 5.45
N TYR A 94 -10.63 -7.72 5.49
CA TYR A 94 -10.59 -6.49 4.70
C TYR A 94 -9.52 -6.60 3.62
N ASN A 95 -9.82 -6.07 2.44
CA ASN A 95 -8.86 -5.85 1.36
C ASN A 95 -8.94 -4.36 0.99
N ILE A 96 -7.84 -3.64 1.15
CA ILE A 96 -7.68 -2.25 0.70
C ILE A 96 -6.73 -2.25 -0.49
N SER A 97 -7.12 -1.56 -1.56
CA SER A 97 -6.27 -1.30 -2.72
C SER A 97 -6.18 0.20 -2.97
N ARG A 98 -4.94 0.68 -3.16
CA ARG A 98 -4.65 2.05 -3.61
C ARG A 98 -3.85 2.01 -4.89
N VAL A 99 -4.21 2.92 -5.80
CA VAL A 99 -3.58 3.08 -7.11
C VAL A 99 -3.16 4.53 -7.26
N ALA A 100 -1.98 4.75 -7.82
CA ALA A 100 -1.52 6.06 -8.22
C ALA A 100 -0.94 6.01 -9.63
N LYS A 101 -1.27 7.03 -10.43
CA LYS A 101 -0.76 7.21 -11.79
C LYS A 101 0.25 8.33 -11.82
N ARG A 102 1.38 8.08 -12.45
CA ARG A 102 2.36 9.13 -12.78
C ARG A 102 1.89 9.79 -14.07
N GLU A 103 1.52 11.07 -13.98
CA GLU A 103 1.12 11.88 -15.13
C GLU A 103 2.19 12.94 -15.40
N ILE A 104 2.55 13.14 -16.67
CA ILE A 104 3.38 14.26 -17.10
C ILE A 104 2.47 15.41 -17.54
N GLN A 105 2.71 16.61 -17.00
CA GLN A 105 2.11 17.86 -17.45
C GLN A 105 3.22 18.83 -17.86
N GLY A 106 3.42 18.99 -19.18
CA GLY A 106 4.57 19.72 -19.71
C GLY A 106 5.87 19.03 -19.32
N GLU A 107 6.74 19.72 -18.59
CA GLU A 107 8.02 19.18 -18.09
C GLU A 107 7.92 18.57 -16.69
N THR A 108 6.79 18.78 -15.98
CA THR A 108 6.63 18.37 -14.59
C THR A 108 5.85 17.08 -14.47
N ALA A 109 6.33 16.15 -13.65
CA ALA A 109 5.61 14.94 -13.30
C ALA A 109 4.83 15.11 -12.00
N ARG A 110 3.65 14.52 -11.92
CA ARG A 110 2.80 14.49 -10.72
C ARG A 110 2.27 13.09 -10.46
N ALA A 111 2.06 12.76 -9.18
CA ALA A 111 1.33 11.57 -8.79
C ALA A 111 -0.15 11.93 -8.63
N LYS A 112 -1.03 11.25 -9.38
CA LYS A 112 -2.47 11.33 -9.22
C LYS A 112 -2.97 10.06 -8.53
N VAL A 113 -3.48 10.20 -7.32
CA VAL A 113 -4.02 9.09 -6.53
C VAL A 113 -5.46 8.84 -6.94
N GLU A 114 -5.81 7.58 -7.21
CA GLU A 114 -7.19 7.18 -7.47
C GLU A 114 -7.97 6.96 -6.17
N LEU A 115 -9.30 6.91 -6.26
CA LEU A 115 -10.11 6.58 -5.09
C LEU A 115 -9.73 5.18 -4.58
N PRO A 116 -9.45 5.03 -3.27
CA PRO A 116 -9.16 3.72 -2.71
C PRO A 116 -10.36 2.77 -2.92
N VAL A 117 -10.05 1.50 -3.11
CA VAL A 117 -11.05 0.43 -3.13
C VAL A 117 -10.94 -0.35 -1.83
N ILE A 118 -12.07 -0.61 -1.18
CA ILE A 118 -12.12 -1.48 -0.01
C ILE A 118 -13.20 -2.56 -0.17
N ASN A 119 -12.83 -3.79 0.16
CA ASN A 119 -13.74 -4.91 0.24
C ASN A 119 -13.73 -5.48 1.65
N LYS A 120 -14.90 -5.80 2.18
CA LYS A 120 -15.09 -6.53 3.44
C LYS A 120 -15.76 -7.87 3.14
N ASN A 121 -15.11 -8.97 3.51
CA ASN A 121 -15.57 -10.34 3.25
C ASN A 121 -15.98 -10.55 1.78
N GLY A 122 -15.17 -10.00 0.86
CA GLY A 122 -15.40 -10.08 -0.60
C GLY A 122 -16.45 -9.12 -1.16
N LYS A 123 -17.15 -8.34 -0.31
CA LYS A 123 -18.13 -7.34 -0.75
C LYS A 123 -17.52 -5.94 -0.74
N ASN A 124 -17.71 -5.21 -1.84
CA ASN A 124 -17.28 -3.83 -1.93
C ASN A 124 -18.04 -2.96 -0.93
N ILE A 125 -17.32 -2.11 -0.21
CA ILE A 125 -17.93 -1.17 0.74
C ILE A 125 -18.00 0.21 0.08
N ARG A 126 -19.19 0.82 0.12
CA ARG A 126 -19.40 2.23 -0.27
C ARG A 126 -18.82 3.18 0.80
N ASP A 127 -18.52 4.42 0.43
CA ASP A 127 -17.99 5.47 1.32
C ASP A 127 -16.61 5.12 1.90
N VAL A 128 -15.66 4.89 0.99
CA VAL A 128 -14.35 4.31 1.29
C VAL A 128 -13.46 5.16 2.20
N PRO A 129 -13.29 6.49 1.98
CA PRO A 129 -12.34 7.27 2.77
C PRO A 129 -12.69 7.32 4.26
N GLU A 130 -13.96 7.55 4.59
CA GLU A 130 -14.46 7.68 5.97
C GLU A 130 -14.32 6.35 6.73
N LYS A 131 -14.68 5.24 6.08
CA LYS A 131 -14.56 3.90 6.69
C LYS A 131 -13.11 3.46 6.92
N ILE A 132 -12.17 3.83 6.05
CA ILE A 132 -10.75 3.51 6.28
C ILE A 132 -10.26 4.19 7.57
N GLU A 133 -10.69 5.42 7.83
CA GLU A 133 -10.29 6.13 9.05
C GLU A 133 -10.88 5.51 10.33
N GLU A 134 -12.14 5.07 10.30
CA GLU A 134 -12.75 4.33 11.41
C GLU A 134 -12.09 2.96 11.64
N LEU A 135 -11.64 2.33 10.56
CA LEU A 135 -11.00 1.01 10.56
C LEU A 135 -9.55 1.02 11.03
N LEU A 136 -8.95 2.17 11.34
CA LEU A 136 -7.52 2.24 11.68
C LEU A 136 -7.28 2.99 12.99
N PRO A 137 -6.41 2.46 13.87
CA PRO A 137 -6.09 3.13 15.11
C PRO A 137 -5.42 4.49 14.84
N ASN A 138 -5.88 5.53 15.53
CA ASN A 138 -5.36 6.89 15.42
C ASN A 138 -3.90 7.02 15.89
N SER A 139 -3.41 6.08 16.70
CA SER A 139 -2.05 6.07 17.29
C SER A 139 -0.92 5.80 16.30
N CYS A 140 -1.25 5.44 15.05
CA CYS A 140 -0.28 5.12 14.01
C CYS A 140 -0.30 6.16 12.86
N LYS A 141 -0.96 7.30 13.08
CA LYS A 141 -0.98 8.45 12.17
C LYS A 141 0.28 9.29 12.31
#